data_AF-A0A1F8UYE0-F1
#
_entry.id   AF-A0A1F8UYE0-F1
#
_cell.length_a   1.000
_cell.length_b   1.000
_cell.length_c   1.000
_cell.angle_alpha   90.00
_cell.angle_beta   90.00
_cell.angle_gamma   90.00
#
_symmetry.space_group_name_H-M   'P 1'
#
loop_
_entity.id
_entity.type
_entity.pdbx_description
1 polymer ?
#
loop_
_entity_poly.entity_id
_entity_poly.type
_entity_poly.pdbx_seq_one_letter_code
_entity_poly.pdbx_strand_id
1 'polypeptide(L)'
;MQTNVESIYACGDCIEQYHLVTGKPVYRPLGSTANKTSRIADDSITGGNLEFRGILGTGIFKIFDLAYAPPFSTTKDPVMYTGMILDNAISKGRPLITADDLDNLMNSGEKYNLIC
;
A
#
# COMPACT_ATOMS: atom_id res chain seq x y z
N MET A 1 8.45 2.57 4.50
CA MET A 1 7.05 2.85 4.94
C MET A 1 6.79 2.33 6.35
N GLN A 2 7.81 2.36 7.23
CA GLN A 2 7.72 1.79 8.57
C GLN A 2 7.03 2.77 9.51
N THR A 3 6.23 2.27 10.44
CA THR A 3 5.59 3.08 11.49
C THR A 3 6.56 3.34 12.66
N ASN A 4 6.07 3.94 13.74
CA ASN A 4 6.82 4.09 14.98
C ASN A 4 7.06 2.76 15.73
N VAL A 5 6.35 1.70 15.35
CA VAL A 5 6.52 0.36 15.91
C VAL A 5 7.39 -0.47 14.97
N GLU A 6 8.43 -1.09 15.52
CA GLU A 6 9.30 -2.00 14.76
C GLU A 6 8.46 -3.14 14.16
N SER A 7 8.80 -3.56 12.94
CA SER A 7 8.08 -4.62 12.22
C SER A 7 6.63 -4.32 11.82
N ILE A 8 6.13 -3.09 12.04
CA ILE A 8 4.79 -2.67 11.59
C ILE A 8 4.90 -1.64 10.45
N TYR A 9 4.28 -1.96 9.32
CA TYR A 9 4.25 -1.13 8.12
C TYR A 9 2.83 -0.73 7.79
N ALA A 10 2.66 0.52 7.36
CA ALA A 10 1.37 1.04 6.92
C ALA A 10 1.48 1.52 5.47
N CYS A 11 0.45 1.26 4.67
CA CYS A 11 0.40 1.72 3.28
C CYS A 11 -1.02 2.14 2.88
N GLY A 12 -1.16 2.71 1.67
CA GLY A 12 -2.48 2.99 1.12
C GLY A 12 -3.21 4.17 1.75
N ASP A 13 -4.49 3.95 2.03
CA ASP A 13 -5.38 4.96 2.59
C ASP A 13 -5.25 5.05 4.13
N CYS A 14 -4.46 4.16 4.75
CA CYS A 14 -4.21 4.17 6.20
C CYS A 14 -3.03 5.07 6.61
N ILE A 15 -2.41 5.78 5.66
CA ILE A 15 -1.22 6.59 5.89
C ILE A 15 -1.40 8.04 5.45
N GLU A 16 -0.74 8.94 6.17
CA GLU A 16 -0.49 10.29 5.68
C GLU A 16 0.68 10.25 4.68
N GLN A 17 0.57 11.05 3.63
CA GLN A 17 1.55 11.13 2.54
C GLN A 17 2.19 12.51 2.53
N TYR A 18 3.38 12.66 1.96
CA TYR A 18 4.00 13.98 1.81
C TYR A 18 3.69 14.58 0.45
N HIS A 19 3.37 15.87 0.43
CA HIS A 19 3.22 16.60 -0.83
C HIS A 19 4.59 17.09 -1.31
N LEU A 20 5.03 16.69 -2.52
CA LEU A 20 6.38 17.02 -3.03
C LEU A 20 6.67 18.52 -3.06
N VAL A 21 5.66 19.34 -3.39
CA VAL A 21 5.84 20.79 -3.55
C VAL A 21 5.89 21.52 -2.21
N THR A 22 5.06 21.12 -1.24
CA THR A 22 4.90 21.87 0.02
C THR A 22 5.67 21.24 1.17
N GLY A 23 6.13 20.00 1.03
CA GLY A 23 6.78 19.23 2.09
C GLY A 23 5.86 18.87 3.26
N LYS A 24 4.58 19.25 3.21
CA LYS A 24 3.63 19.04 4.31
C LYS A 24 2.98 17.65 4.22
N PRO A 25 2.65 17.03 5.37
CA PRO A 25 1.79 15.87 5.39
C PRO A 25 0.42 16.23 4.81
N VAL A 26 -0.11 15.34 3.99
CA VAL A 26 -1.38 15.44 3.27
C VAL A 26 -2.04 14.07 3.27
N TYR A 27 -3.31 14.06 3.63
CA TYR A 27 -4.17 12.90 3.50
C TYR A 27 -4.93 12.96 2.17
N ARG A 28 -4.54 12.12 1.20
CA ARG A 28 -5.22 11.97 -0.10
C ARG A 28 -5.33 10.50 -0.51
N PRO A 29 -6.51 9.88 -0.32
CA PRO A 29 -6.73 8.50 -0.70
C PRO A 29 -6.82 8.40 -2.23
N LEU A 30 -5.80 7.78 -2.81
CA LEU A 30 -5.64 7.60 -4.25
C LEU A 30 -5.16 6.18 -4.53
N GLY A 31 -5.90 5.44 -5.35
CA GLY A 31 -5.54 4.06 -5.70
C GLY A 31 -4.13 3.92 -6.32
N SER A 32 -3.66 4.95 -7.03
CA SER A 32 -2.32 5.03 -7.61
C SER A 32 -1.23 5.22 -6.54
N THR A 33 -1.50 6.03 -5.51
CA THR A 33 -0.59 6.15 -4.37
C THR A 33 -0.58 4.86 -3.57
N ALA A 34 -1.75 4.28 -3.29
CA ALA A 34 -1.84 3.02 -2.57
C ALA A 34 -1.00 1.92 -3.23
N ASN A 35 -1.06 1.81 -4.56
CA ASN A 35 -0.20 0.88 -5.32
C ASN A 35 1.30 1.09 -5.08
N LYS A 36 1.74 2.34 -5.15
CA LYS A 36 3.15 2.68 -4.98
C LYS A 36 3.60 2.40 -3.56
N THR A 37 2.81 2.81 -2.58
CA THR A 37 3.14 2.64 -1.16
C THR A 37 3.13 1.17 -0.75
N SER A 38 2.23 0.34 -1.29
CA SER A 38 2.23 -1.11 -1.02
C SER A 38 3.47 -1.78 -1.59
N ARG A 39 3.87 -1.45 -2.83
CA ARG A 39 5.11 -2.00 -3.43
C ARG A 39 6.35 -1.58 -2.64
N ILE A 40 6.38 -0.36 -2.11
CA ILE A 40 7.52 0.14 -1.33
C ILE A 40 7.54 -0.49 0.07
N ALA A 41 6.39 -0.67 0.71
CA ALA A 41 6.29 -1.37 1.99
C ALA A 41 6.79 -2.82 1.87
N ASP A 42 6.35 -3.51 0.82
CA ASP A 42 6.78 -4.87 0.49
C ASP A 42 8.30 -4.94 0.21
N ASP A 43 8.86 -4.00 -0.57
CA ASP A 43 10.30 -3.90 -0.80
C ASP A 43 11.09 -3.69 0.51
N SER A 44 10.64 -2.76 1.37
CA SER A 44 11.27 -2.48 2.68
C SER A 44 11.34 -3.73 3.58
N ILE A 45 10.30 -4.58 3.57
CA ILE A 45 10.27 -5.80 4.39
C ILE A 45 11.22 -6.87 3.86
N THR A 46 11.36 -6.96 2.53
CA THR A 46 12.26 -7.93 1.89
C THR A 46 13.74 -7.50 1.87
N GLY A 47 14.08 -6.39 2.54
CA GLY A 47 15.45 -5.87 2.61
C GLY A 47 15.86 -5.04 1.39
N GLY A 48 14.88 -4.54 0.63
CA GLY A 48 15.09 -3.58 -0.44
C GLY A 48 15.23 -2.14 0.05
N ASN A 49 15.50 -1.23 -0.88
CA ASN A 49 15.91 0.14 -0.61
C ASN A 49 15.00 1.18 -1.29
N LEU A 50 13.81 0.78 -1.76
CA LEU A 50 12.89 1.71 -2.41
C LEU A 50 12.30 2.69 -1.39
N GLU A 51 12.22 3.96 -1.78
CA GLU A 51 11.65 5.01 -0.96
C GLU A 51 10.49 5.72 -1.65
N PHE A 52 9.49 6.10 -0.84
CA PHE A 52 8.35 6.85 -1.32
C PHE A 52 8.66 8.34 -1.34
N ARG A 53 8.73 8.92 -2.54
CA ARG A 53 9.09 10.34 -2.73
C ARG A 53 7.95 11.31 -2.41
N GLY A 54 6.73 10.81 -2.21
CA GLY A 54 5.52 11.59 -1.96
C GLY A 54 4.59 11.71 -3.17
N ILE A 55 3.59 12.57 -3.06
CA ILE A 55 2.57 12.84 -4.09
C ILE A 55 2.60 14.28 -4.60
N LEU A 56 2.17 14.46 -5.85
CA LEU A 56 1.86 15.76 -6.45
C LEU A 56 0.35 16.08 -6.41
N GLY A 57 -0.48 15.15 -5.90
CA GLY A 57 -1.93 15.32 -5.81
C GLY A 57 -2.69 15.22 -7.14
N THR A 58 -2.09 14.60 -8.17
CA THR A 58 -2.72 14.40 -9.48
C THR A 58 -3.88 13.40 -9.39
N GLY A 59 -5.07 13.82 -9.85
CA GLY A 59 -6.26 12.97 -9.95
C GLY A 59 -7.15 13.41 -11.10
N ILE A 60 -7.82 12.46 -11.76
CA ILE A 60 -8.75 12.70 -12.86
C ILE A 60 -10.00 11.85 -12.66
N PHE A 61 -11.17 12.44 -12.84
CA PHE A 61 -12.45 11.76 -12.76
C PHE A 61 -13.36 12.24 -13.91
N LYS A 62 -14.17 11.34 -14.48
CA LYS A 62 -15.02 11.64 -15.65
C LYS A 62 -16.48 11.67 -15.23
N ILE A 63 -17.17 12.79 -15.45
CA ILE A 63 -18.62 12.94 -15.25
C ILE A 63 -19.19 13.53 -16.56
N PHE A 64 -19.88 12.71 -17.35
CA PHE A 64 -20.26 13.04 -18.74
C PHE A 64 -19.03 13.49 -19.59
N ASP A 65 -19.25 14.18 -20.72
CA ASP A 65 -18.17 14.73 -21.58
C ASP A 65 -17.48 15.99 -20.99
N LEU A 66 -17.68 16.29 -19.70
CA LEU A 66 -16.96 17.35 -18.99
C LEU A 66 -15.97 16.73 -18.01
N ALA A 67 -14.67 16.96 -18.23
CA ALA A 67 -13.64 16.59 -17.27
C ALA A 67 -13.58 17.62 -16.13
N TYR A 68 -13.87 17.19 -14.89
CA TYR A 68 -13.70 17.97 -13.66
C TYR A 68 -12.78 17.19 -12.71
N ALA A 69 -11.82 17.85 -12.05
CA ALA A 69 -10.75 17.18 -11.30
C ALA A 69 -10.78 17.46 -9.78
N PRO A 70 -11.49 16.64 -8.98
CA PRO A 70 -11.29 16.49 -7.54
C PRO A 70 -10.58 15.16 -7.17
N PRO A 71 -9.96 15.05 -5.97
CA PRO A 71 -8.84 14.14 -5.70
C PRO A 71 -9.19 12.79 -5.05
N PHE A 72 -10.45 12.36 -5.04
CA PHE A 72 -10.84 11.12 -4.34
C PHE A 72 -10.99 9.97 -5.35
N SER A 73 -10.02 9.07 -5.39
CA SER A 73 -10.18 7.78 -6.08
C SER A 73 -10.64 6.76 -5.04
N THR A 74 -11.64 5.95 -5.38
CA THR A 74 -12.13 4.88 -4.50
C THR A 74 -10.99 3.93 -4.13
N THR A 75 -10.97 3.51 -2.87
CA THR A 75 -10.20 2.40 -2.32
C THR A 75 -10.31 1.21 -3.27
N LYS A 76 -9.19 0.55 -3.59
CA LYS A 76 -9.21 -0.58 -4.52
C LYS A 76 -10.17 -1.66 -4.02
N ASP A 77 -10.98 -2.16 -4.95
CA ASP A 77 -11.86 -3.29 -4.72
C ASP A 77 -11.07 -4.52 -4.21
N PRO A 78 -11.62 -5.31 -3.26
CA PRO A 78 -10.98 -6.52 -2.74
C PRO A 78 -10.53 -7.49 -3.84
N VAL A 79 -11.25 -7.59 -4.96
CA VAL A 79 -10.89 -8.42 -6.11
C VAL A 79 -9.57 -7.98 -6.74
N MET A 80 -9.32 -6.67 -6.80
CA MET A 80 -8.07 -6.13 -7.34
C MET A 80 -6.88 -6.42 -6.40
N TYR A 81 -7.07 -6.35 -5.08
CA TYR A 81 -6.05 -6.76 -4.13
C TYR A 81 -5.73 -8.25 -4.26
N THR A 82 -6.76 -9.09 -4.33
CA THR A 82 -6.60 -10.54 -4.54
C THR A 82 -5.84 -10.83 -5.83
N GLY A 83 -6.16 -10.15 -6.93
CA GLY A 83 -5.45 -10.30 -8.21
C GLY A 83 -3.97 -9.90 -8.13
N MET A 84 -3.64 -8.80 -7.44
CA MET A 84 -2.26 -8.36 -7.25
C MET A 84 -1.46 -9.29 -6.33
N ILE A 85 -2.09 -9.77 -5.26
CA ILE A 85 -1.51 -10.75 -4.34
C ILE A 85 -1.22 -12.06 -5.08
N LEU A 86 -2.16 -12.51 -5.90
CA LEU A 86 -2.03 -13.73 -6.70
C LEU A 86 -0.95 -13.60 -7.79
N ASP A 87 -0.86 -12.46 -8.50
CA ASP A 87 0.21 -12.18 -9.47
C ASP A 87 1.59 -12.24 -8.81
N ASN A 88 1.72 -11.65 -7.62
CA ASN A 88 2.96 -11.72 -6.85
C ASN A 88 3.30 -13.16 -6.45
N ALA A 89 2.30 -13.95 -6.05
CA ALA A 89 2.49 -15.34 -5.69
C ALA A 89 2.92 -16.22 -6.87
N ILE A 90 2.27 -16.04 -8.02
CA ILE A 90 2.52 -16.84 -9.21
C ILE A 90 3.80 -16.40 -9.93
N SER A 91 4.00 -15.10 -10.12
CA SER A 91 5.02 -14.57 -11.04
C SER A 91 6.29 -14.07 -10.36
N LYS A 92 6.27 -13.87 -9.04
CA LYS A 92 7.43 -13.31 -8.30
C LYS A 92 7.92 -14.19 -7.15
N GLY A 93 7.39 -15.42 -7.03
CA GLY A 93 7.81 -16.37 -6.00
C GLY A 93 7.50 -15.89 -4.58
N ARG A 94 6.40 -15.17 -4.39
CA ARG A 94 5.99 -14.62 -3.09
C ARG A 94 4.89 -15.46 -2.46
N PRO A 95 5.22 -16.46 -1.62
CA PRO A 95 4.26 -17.43 -1.14
C PRO A 95 3.15 -16.78 -0.32
N LEU A 96 1.94 -17.36 -0.43
CA LEU A 96 0.78 -16.98 0.37
C LEU A 96 0.76 -17.79 1.66
N ILE A 97 0.28 -17.19 2.73
CA ILE A 97 0.02 -17.85 4.01
C ILE A 97 -1.49 -18.04 4.17
N THR A 98 -1.92 -19.21 4.67
CA THR A 98 -3.33 -19.44 5.00
C THR A 98 -3.67 -18.84 6.36
N ALA A 99 -4.96 -18.70 6.67
CA ALA A 99 -5.39 -18.20 7.99
C ALA A 99 -4.91 -19.12 9.13
N ASP A 100 -4.98 -20.45 8.93
CA ASP A 100 -4.51 -21.43 9.92
C ASP A 100 -2.99 -21.35 10.13
N ASP A 101 -2.22 -21.18 9.05
CA ASP A 101 -0.77 -21.00 9.14
C ASP A 101 -0.39 -19.68 9.83
N LEU A 102 -1.20 -18.63 9.62
CA LEU A 102 -1.02 -17.35 10.30
C LEU A 102 -1.31 -17.47 11.80
N ASP A 103 -2.37 -18.17 12.19
CA ASP A 103 -2.67 -18.41 13.61
C ASP A 103 -1.56 -19.24 14.28
N ASN A 104 -1.01 -20.23 13.58
CA ASN A 104 0.15 -20.99 14.06
C ASN A 104 1.40 -20.09 14.22
N LEU A 105 1.63 -19.16 13.28
CA LEU A 105 2.73 -18.19 13.35
C LEU A 105 2.55 -17.19 14.50
N MET A 106 1.32 -16.76 14.77
CA MET A 106 1.03 -15.88 15.91
C MET A 106 1.23 -16.59 17.25
N ASN A 107 0.93 -17.89 17.32
CA ASN A 107 1.10 -18.70 18.52
C ASN A 107 2.53 -19.21 18.73
N SER A 108 3.37 -19.25 17.68
CA SER A 108 4.76 -19.71 17.78
C SER A 108 5.69 -18.72 18.50
N GLY A 109 5.25 -17.46 18.66
CA GLY A 109 6.07 -16.40 19.24
C GLY A 109 7.21 -15.94 18.33
N GLU A 110 7.25 -16.39 17.06
CA GLU A 110 8.21 -15.89 16.08
C GLU A 110 7.91 -14.42 15.75
N LYS A 111 8.97 -13.64 15.48
CA LYS A 111 8.81 -12.26 15.02
C LYS A 111 8.29 -12.27 13.57
N TYR A 112 7.13 -11.67 13.36
CA TYR A 112 6.54 -11.46 12.03
C TYR A 112 6.31 -9.96 11.77
N ASN A 113 6.21 -9.59 10.48
CA ASN A 113 5.90 -8.23 10.06
C ASN A 113 4.45 -8.16 9.56
N LEU A 114 3.67 -7.20 10.07
CA LEU A 114 2.28 -6.99 9.67
C LEU A 114 2.18 -5.76 8.75
N ILE A 115 1.44 -5.89 7.64
CA ILE A 115 1.13 -4.80 6.71
C ILE A 115 -0.38 -4.56 6.76
N CYS A 116 -0.78 -3.31 7.01
CA CYS A 116 -2.16 -2.86 6.90
C CYS A 116 -2.30 -1.80 5.79
#